data_AF-F5L4V9-F1
#
_entry.id   AF-F5L4V9-F1
#
_cell.length_a   1.000
_cell.length_b   1.000
_cell.length_c   1.000
_cell.angle_alpha   90.00
_cell.angle_beta   90.00
_cell.angle_gamma   90.00
#
_symmetry.space_group_name_H-M   'P 1'
#
loop_
_entity.id
_entity.type
_entity.pdbx_description
1 polymer ?
#
loop_
_entity_poly.entity_id
_entity_poly.type
_entity_poly.pdbx_seq_one_letter_code
_entity_poly.pdbx_strand_id
1 'polypeptide(L)'
;MLGKANLVLALISAVLLVSGAWLMPKWVWWILLVISIVAGVFEYIDERKQPYLHMVAAVFYVSGLVGVSIYHFWDERDFLVAPVVVMRVVYILMFMVLLGFVFVYWRAVTAFRYKRGNVDKEKLVDGPQSFEEKWERFRSWLKGEGGGKKEEIYLVLGEEVDEKR
;
A
#
# COMPACT_ATOMS: atom_id res chain seq x y z
N MET A 1 1.91 3.53 -16.60
CA MET A 1 1.57 4.94 -16.97
C MET A 1 0.19 5.35 -16.46
N LEU A 2 -0.77 4.42 -16.44
CA LEU A 2 -2.15 4.63 -16.00
C LEU A 2 -2.29 5.29 -14.62
N GLY A 3 -1.52 4.83 -13.62
CA GLY A 3 -1.57 5.39 -12.26
C GLY A 3 -1.15 6.87 -12.15
N LYS A 4 -0.19 7.30 -12.98
CA LYS A 4 0.22 8.72 -13.03
C LYS A 4 -0.89 9.59 -13.62
N ALA A 5 -1.51 9.14 -14.70
CA ALA A 5 -2.62 9.86 -15.34
C ALA A 5 -3.83 10.00 -14.41
N ASN A 6 -4.19 8.92 -13.70
CA ASN A 6 -5.29 8.94 -12.73
C ASN A 6 -5.00 9.88 -11.55
N LEU A 7 -3.77 9.87 -11.02
CA LEU A 7 -3.39 10.81 -9.97
C LEU A 7 -3.44 12.27 -10.45
N VAL A 8 -2.96 12.56 -11.66
CA VAL A 8 -3.02 13.91 -12.25
C VAL A 8 -4.47 14.35 -12.39
N LEU A 9 -5.35 13.48 -12.89
CA LEU A 9 -6.78 13.77 -12.99
C LEU A 9 -7.38 14.09 -11.61
N ALA A 10 -7.07 13.26 -10.60
CA ALA A 10 -7.53 13.45 -9.23
C ALA A 10 -7.05 14.78 -8.63
N LEU A 11 -5.79 15.17 -8.89
CA LEU A 11 -5.24 16.46 -8.45
C LEU A 11 -5.92 17.64 -9.15
N ILE A 12 -6.18 17.55 -10.46
CA ILE A 12 -6.91 18.58 -11.20
C ILE A 12 -8.33 18.71 -10.62
N SER A 13 -9.03 17.61 -10.41
CA SER A 13 -10.36 17.59 -9.79
C SER A 13 -10.36 18.21 -8.39
N ALA A 14 -9.33 17.92 -7.59
CA ALA A 14 -9.15 18.50 -6.26
C ALA A 14 -8.96 20.02 -6.30
N VAL A 15 -8.10 20.51 -7.20
CA VAL A 15 -7.86 21.96 -7.37
C VAL A 15 -9.12 22.69 -7.81
N LEU A 16 -9.88 22.10 -8.74
CA LEU A 16 -11.15 22.67 -9.21
C LEU A 16 -12.23 22.71 -8.12
N LEU A 17 -12.26 21.68 -7.27
CA LEU A 17 -13.19 21.62 -6.13
C LEU A 17 -12.83 22.66 -5.06
N VAL A 18 -11.54 22.81 -4.74
CA VAL A 18 -11.06 23.82 -3.78
C VAL A 18 -11.26 25.24 -4.31
N SER A 19 -11.03 25.50 -5.59
CA SER A 19 -11.26 26.83 -6.17
C SER A 19 -12.75 27.18 -6.24
N GLY A 20 -13.64 26.18 -6.20
CA GLY A 20 -15.08 26.37 -6.43
C GLY A 20 -15.43 26.69 -7.87
N ALA A 21 -14.44 26.63 -8.79
CA ALA A 21 -14.62 26.96 -10.20
C ALA A 21 -15.45 25.91 -10.95
N TRP A 22 -15.50 24.67 -10.45
CA TRP A 22 -16.26 23.59 -11.10
C TRP A 22 -16.86 22.64 -10.06
N LEU A 23 -18.16 22.81 -9.78
CA LEU A 23 -18.95 21.83 -9.04
C LEU A 23 -19.48 20.78 -10.03
N MET A 24 -18.77 19.66 -10.15
CA MET A 24 -19.24 18.54 -10.98
C MET A 24 -20.37 17.77 -10.29
N PRO A 25 -21.35 17.24 -11.04
CA PRO A 25 -22.39 16.38 -10.49
C PRO A 25 -21.81 15.18 -9.74
N LYS A 26 -22.47 14.77 -8.65
CA LYS A 26 -22.04 13.64 -7.79
C LYS A 26 -21.78 12.35 -8.57
N TRP A 27 -22.54 12.08 -9.63
CA TRP A 27 -22.41 10.86 -10.43
C TRP A 27 -21.09 10.79 -11.20
N VAL A 28 -20.52 11.92 -11.63
CA VAL A 28 -19.22 11.95 -12.32
C VAL A 28 -18.10 11.48 -11.39
N TRP A 29 -18.13 11.94 -10.13
CA TRP A 29 -17.17 11.51 -9.11
C TRP A 29 -17.26 10.01 -8.81
N TRP A 30 -18.47 9.45 -8.79
CA TRP A 30 -18.65 8.00 -8.66
C TRP A 30 -18.02 7.22 -9.81
N ILE A 31 -18.22 7.68 -11.06
CA ILE A 31 -17.60 7.05 -12.23
C ILE A 31 -16.08 7.08 -12.12
N LEU A 32 -15.50 8.25 -11.79
CA LEU A 32 -14.04 8.39 -11.64
C LEU A 32 -13.49 7.52 -10.51
N LEU A 33 -14.20 7.41 -9.39
CA LEU A 33 -13.84 6.52 -8.29
C LEU A 33 -13.82 5.05 -8.73
N VAL A 34 -14.88 4.59 -9.40
CA VAL A 34 -14.97 3.21 -9.90
C VAL A 34 -13.85 2.92 -10.88
N ILE A 35 -13.59 3.82 -11.84
CA ILE A 35 -12.47 3.69 -12.79
C ILE A 35 -11.14 3.60 -12.03
N SER A 36 -10.93 4.44 -11.02
CA SER A 36 -9.71 4.43 -10.20
C SER A 36 -9.50 3.10 -9.47
N ILE A 37 -10.55 2.55 -8.87
CA ILE A 37 -10.51 1.27 -8.15
C ILE A 37 -10.24 0.12 -9.13
N VAL A 38 -11.00 0.06 -10.22
CA VAL A 38 -10.84 -0.99 -11.25
C VAL A 38 -9.44 -0.97 -11.83
N ALA A 39 -8.93 0.21 -12.19
CA ALA A 39 -7.57 0.40 -12.69
C ALA A 39 -6.51 -0.06 -11.67
N GLY A 40 -6.71 0.24 -10.38
CA GLY A 40 -5.81 -0.21 -9.32
C GLY A 40 -5.83 -1.73 -9.12
N VAL A 41 -7.00 -2.38 -9.26
CA VAL A 41 -7.12 -3.85 -9.20
C VAL A 41 -6.40 -4.49 -10.40
N PHE A 42 -6.59 -3.97 -11.61
CA PHE A 42 -5.88 -4.46 -12.79
C PHE A 42 -4.36 -4.31 -12.66
N GLU A 43 -3.87 -3.15 -12.21
CA GLU A 43 -2.43 -2.94 -11.97
C GLU A 43 -1.88 -3.93 -10.92
N TYR A 44 -2.64 -4.21 -9.86
CA TYR A 44 -2.27 -5.19 -8.86
C TYR A 44 -2.20 -6.63 -9.42
N ILE A 45 -3.15 -7.02 -10.27
CA ILE A 45 -3.19 -8.35 -10.88
C ILE A 45 -2.05 -8.53 -11.88
N ASP A 46 -1.82 -7.54 -12.74
CA ASP A 46 -0.86 -7.62 -13.85
C ASP A 46 0.59 -7.44 -13.38
N GLU A 47 0.87 -6.35 -12.65
CA GLU A 47 2.24 -6.02 -12.24
C GLU A 47 2.65 -6.63 -10.90
N ARG A 48 1.70 -7.19 -10.11
CA ARG A 48 1.88 -7.59 -8.70
C ARG A 48 2.48 -6.51 -7.79
N LYS A 49 2.37 -5.25 -8.22
CA LYS A 49 2.79 -4.07 -7.46
C LYS A 49 1.60 -3.52 -6.69
N GLN A 50 1.90 -2.93 -5.54
CA GLN A 50 0.88 -2.28 -4.72
C GLN A 50 0.44 -0.97 -5.40
N PRO A 51 -0.86 -0.78 -5.69
CA PRO A 51 -1.35 0.31 -6.53
C PRO A 51 -1.53 1.62 -5.73
N TYR A 52 -0.46 2.08 -5.05
CA TYR A 52 -0.52 3.21 -4.13
C TYR A 52 -1.03 4.50 -4.79
N LEU A 53 -0.68 4.74 -6.06
CA LEU A 53 -1.14 5.91 -6.80
C LEU A 53 -2.67 5.89 -7.00
N HIS A 54 -3.24 4.72 -7.27
CA HIS A 54 -4.70 4.57 -7.39
C HIS A 54 -5.41 4.67 -6.04
N MET A 55 -4.77 4.22 -4.95
CA MET A 55 -5.29 4.43 -3.60
C MET A 55 -5.36 5.91 -3.25
N VAL A 56 -4.29 6.67 -3.51
CA VAL A 56 -4.28 8.13 -3.27
C VAL A 56 -5.31 8.85 -4.15
N ALA A 57 -5.42 8.47 -5.42
CA ALA A 57 -6.45 9.03 -6.31
C ALA A 57 -7.87 8.70 -5.81
N ALA A 58 -8.12 7.48 -5.34
CA ALA A 58 -9.40 7.11 -4.74
C ALA A 58 -9.72 7.94 -3.50
N VAL A 59 -8.73 8.25 -2.66
CA VAL A 59 -8.89 9.14 -1.50
C VAL A 59 -9.36 10.54 -1.92
N PHE A 60 -8.79 11.10 -2.99
CA PHE A 60 -9.25 12.38 -3.54
C PHE A 60 -10.72 12.31 -3.98
N TYR A 61 -11.11 11.27 -4.71
CA TYR A 61 -12.49 11.14 -5.19
C TYR A 61 -13.50 10.90 -4.06
N VAL A 62 -13.17 10.07 -3.07
CA VAL A 62 -14.04 9.84 -1.90
C VAL A 62 -14.20 11.12 -1.09
N SER A 63 -13.10 11.83 -0.82
CA SER A 63 -13.16 13.11 -0.09
C SER A 63 -13.98 14.14 -0.86
N GLY A 64 -13.82 14.21 -2.18
CA GLY A 64 -14.61 15.06 -3.07
C GLY A 64 -16.10 14.73 -3.04
N LEU A 65 -16.46 13.45 -3.11
CA LEU A 65 -17.86 12.98 -2.99
C LEU A 65 -18.50 13.43 -1.68
N VAL A 66 -17.79 13.30 -0.56
CA VAL A 66 -18.28 13.73 0.75
C VAL A 66 -18.44 15.25 0.78
N GLY A 67 -17.42 16.00 0.33
CA GLY A 67 -17.48 17.46 0.26
C GLY A 67 -18.67 17.96 -0.58
N VAL A 68 -18.81 17.47 -1.82
CA VAL A 68 -19.93 17.82 -2.70
C VAL A 68 -21.27 17.38 -2.11
N SER A 69 -21.31 16.28 -1.38
CA SER A 69 -22.54 15.86 -0.70
C SER A 69 -22.96 16.83 0.39
N ILE A 70 -22.03 17.28 1.23
CA ILE A 70 -22.29 18.31 2.23
C ILE A 70 -22.75 19.60 1.55
N TYR A 71 -22.10 20.05 0.48
CA TYR A 71 -22.53 21.25 -0.25
C TYR A 71 -24.00 21.21 -0.67
N HIS A 72 -24.49 20.05 -1.14
CA HIS A 72 -25.89 19.91 -1.56
C HIS A 72 -26.89 19.74 -0.42
N PHE A 73 -26.46 19.25 0.75
CA PHE A 73 -27.33 19.08 1.92
C PHE A 73 -27.31 20.29 2.85
N TRP A 74 -26.29 21.15 2.76
CA TRP A 74 -26.11 22.29 3.63
C TRP A 74 -26.96 23.46 3.15
N ASP A 75 -28.09 23.69 3.82
CA ASP A 75 -28.96 24.83 3.53
C ASP A 75 -28.40 26.11 4.15
N GLU A 76 -28.40 27.20 3.37
CA GLU A 76 -27.86 28.51 3.80
C GLU A 76 -28.73 29.19 4.85
N ARG A 77 -29.99 28.77 4.99
CA ARG A 77 -30.99 29.46 5.81
C ARG A 77 -30.71 29.40 7.31
N ASP A 78 -29.97 28.40 7.78
CA ASP A 78 -29.80 28.13 9.20
C ASP A 78 -28.40 28.46 9.75
N PHE A 79 -27.42 28.82 8.91
CA PHE A 79 -26.01 28.98 9.32
C PHE A 79 -25.31 30.23 8.76
N LEU A 80 -24.45 30.86 9.58
CA LEU A 80 -23.61 32.01 9.22
C LEU A 80 -22.48 31.69 8.22
N VAL A 81 -22.19 30.41 7.97
CA VAL A 81 -21.04 29.98 7.15
C VAL A 81 -21.53 29.52 5.78
N ALA A 82 -20.94 30.08 4.72
CA ALA A 82 -21.26 29.71 3.35
C ALA A 82 -21.03 28.20 3.08
N PRO A 83 -21.94 27.49 2.40
CA PRO A 83 -21.85 26.05 2.13
C PRO A 83 -20.56 25.64 1.44
N VAL A 84 -20.02 26.51 0.58
CA VAL A 84 -18.74 26.29 -0.11
C VAL A 84 -17.57 26.19 0.88
N VAL A 85 -17.57 26.99 1.94
CA VAL A 85 -16.52 26.97 2.96
C VAL A 85 -16.60 25.69 3.77
N VAL A 86 -17.81 25.30 4.20
CA VAL A 86 -18.05 24.05 4.93
C VAL A 86 -17.61 22.84 4.11
N MET A 87 -18.00 22.81 2.84
CA MET A 87 -17.60 21.75 1.89
C MET A 87 -16.08 21.61 1.80
N ARG A 88 -15.33 22.72 1.69
CA ARG A 88 -13.86 22.71 1.63
C ARG A 88 -13.23 22.17 2.92
N VAL A 89 -13.74 22.61 4.07
CA VAL A 89 -13.25 22.13 5.38
C VAL A 89 -13.48 20.63 5.53
N VAL A 90 -14.70 20.16 5.22
CA VAL A 90 -15.02 18.73 5.28
C VAL A 90 -14.18 17.93 4.29
N TYR A 91 -14.00 18.43 3.07
CA TYR A 91 -13.15 17.81 2.06
C TYR A 91 -11.71 17.63 2.57
N ILE A 92 -11.09 18.68 3.13
CA ILE A 92 -9.72 18.63 3.66
C ILE A 92 -9.62 17.66 4.83
N LEU A 93 -10.58 17.72 5.77
CA LEU A 93 -10.61 16.83 6.94
C LEU A 93 -10.72 15.36 6.52
N MET A 94 -11.66 15.03 5.63
CA MET A 94 -11.82 13.67 5.12
C MET A 94 -10.60 13.20 4.34
N PHE A 95 -10.00 14.09 3.55
CA PHE A 95 -8.76 13.78 2.83
C PHE A 95 -7.63 13.41 3.79
N MET A 96 -7.42 14.19 4.87
CA MET A 96 -6.37 13.88 5.86
C MET A 96 -6.61 12.53 6.56
N VAL A 97 -7.86 12.24 6.95
CA VAL A 97 -8.23 10.97 7.59
C VAL A 97 -7.96 9.79 6.67
N LEU A 98 -8.44 9.86 5.42
CA LEU A 98 -8.29 8.79 4.44
C LEU A 98 -6.84 8.59 3.99
N LEU A 99 -6.07 9.68 3.85
CA LEU A 99 -4.64 9.60 3.59
C LEU A 99 -3.91 8.92 4.76
N GLY A 100 -4.33 9.19 6.01
CA GLY A 100 -3.86 8.49 7.19
C GLY A 100 -4.10 6.97 7.11
N PHE A 101 -5.28 6.54 6.67
CA PHE A 101 -5.55 5.11 6.44
C PHE A 101 -4.66 4.49 5.36
N VAL A 102 -4.43 5.21 4.25
CA VAL A 102 -3.50 4.75 3.19
C VAL A 102 -2.08 4.61 3.74
N PHE A 103 -1.63 5.55 4.57
CA PHE A 103 -0.32 5.48 5.22
C PHE A 103 -0.20 4.30 6.19
N VAL A 104 -1.22 4.07 7.02
CA VAL A 104 -1.26 2.92 7.94
C VAL A 104 -1.24 1.61 7.15
N TYR A 105 -2.03 1.52 6.08
CA TYR A 105 -2.02 0.36 5.18
C TYR A 105 -0.65 0.12 4.56
N TRP A 106 -0.02 1.18 4.03
CA TRP A 106 1.32 1.11 3.45
C TRP A 106 2.35 0.61 4.47
N ARG A 107 2.31 1.14 5.69
CA ARG A 107 3.18 0.71 6.79
C ARG A 107 2.94 -0.76 7.15
N ALA A 108 1.69 -1.19 7.23
CA ALA A 108 1.34 -2.57 7.53
C ALA A 108 1.88 -3.52 6.45
N VAL A 109 1.62 -3.23 5.16
CA VAL A 109 2.13 -4.03 4.04
C VAL A 109 3.66 -4.11 4.04
N THR A 110 4.33 -3.00 4.32
CA THR A 110 5.80 -2.95 4.36
C THR A 110 6.35 -3.77 5.53
N ALA A 111 5.74 -3.67 6.72
CA ALA A 111 6.11 -4.48 7.88
C ALA A 111 5.88 -5.98 7.63
N PHE A 112 4.78 -6.36 6.96
CA PHE A 112 4.53 -7.75 6.56
C PHE A 112 5.59 -8.25 5.57
N ARG A 113 5.94 -7.45 4.56
CA ARG A 113 6.99 -7.82 3.59
C ARG A 113 8.35 -8.01 4.27
N TYR A 114 8.71 -7.13 5.21
CA TYR A 114 9.97 -7.23 5.95
C TYR A 114 9.98 -8.46 6.87
N LYS A 115 8.90 -8.72 7.61
CA LYS A 115 8.79 -9.91 8.45
C LYS A 115 8.84 -11.20 7.64
N ARG A 116 8.14 -11.29 6.51
CA ARG A 116 8.15 -12.48 5.65
C ARG A 116 9.52 -12.71 5.01
N GLY A 117 10.17 -11.64 4.55
CA GLY A 117 11.53 -11.69 4.03
C GLY A 117 12.59 -12.06 5.07
N ASN A 118 12.36 -11.78 6.35
CA ASN A 118 13.21 -12.27 7.45
C ASN A 118 12.93 -13.74 7.78
N VAL A 119 11.67 -14.19 7.78
CA VAL A 119 11.32 -15.61 8.03
C VAL A 119 11.92 -16.53 6.97
N ASP A 120 11.92 -16.11 5.69
CA ASP A 120 12.54 -16.89 4.61
C ASP A 120 14.08 -16.94 4.75
N LYS A 121 14.70 -15.89 5.30
CA LYS A 121 16.15 -15.85 5.57
C LYS A 121 16.55 -16.63 6.83
N GLU A 122 15.73 -16.59 7.89
CA GLU A 122 15.96 -17.35 9.13
C GLU A 122 15.78 -18.86 8.90
N LYS A 123 14.76 -19.27 8.11
CA LYS A 123 14.59 -20.67 7.70
C LYS A 123 15.74 -21.24 6.87
N LEU A 124 16.50 -20.38 6.17
CA LEU A 124 17.70 -20.79 5.42
C LEU A 124 18.94 -20.93 6.32
N VAL A 125 18.90 -20.43 7.55
CA VAL A 125 20.05 -20.41 8.48
C VAL A 125 19.87 -21.39 9.64
N ASP A 126 18.64 -21.66 10.08
CA ASP A 126 18.38 -22.45 11.28
C ASP A 126 18.01 -23.91 10.99
N GLY A 127 18.98 -24.67 10.48
CA GLY A 127 19.14 -26.05 10.95
C GLY A 127 19.88 -26.01 12.28
N PRO A 128 19.53 -26.82 13.31
CA PRO A 128 20.29 -26.84 14.55
C PRO A 128 21.72 -27.32 14.25
N GLN A 129 22.67 -26.39 14.13
CA GLN A 129 24.08 -26.73 13.97
C GLN A 129 24.53 -27.48 15.22
N SER A 130 24.87 -28.76 15.06
CA SER A 130 25.32 -29.60 16.17
C SER A 130 26.62 -29.03 16.75
N PHE A 131 26.92 -29.34 18.01
CA PHE A 131 28.18 -28.94 18.64
C PHE A 131 29.41 -29.41 17.85
N GLU A 132 29.29 -30.51 17.09
CA GLU A 132 30.36 -31.03 16.23
C GLU A 132 30.65 -30.09 15.05
N GLU A 133 29.63 -29.51 14.40
CA GLU A 133 29.83 -28.58 13.28
C GLU A 133 30.49 -27.26 13.70
N LYS A 134 30.16 -26.78 14.92
CA LYS A 134 30.82 -25.61 15.51
C LYS A 134 32.28 -25.89 15.86
N TRP A 135 32.58 -27.10 16.34
CA TRP A 135 33.94 -27.53 16.67
C TRP A 135 34.79 -27.73 15.40
N GLU A 136 34.22 -28.29 14.33
CA GLU A 136 34.91 -28.42 13.05
C GLU A 136 35.24 -27.08 12.40
N ARG A 137 34.33 -26.09 12.42
CA ARG A 137 34.62 -24.72 11.95
C ARG A 137 35.72 -24.04 12.77
N PHE A 138 35.72 -24.22 14.09
CA PHE A 138 36.76 -23.65 14.94
C PHE A 138 38.13 -24.29 14.68
N ARG A 139 38.16 -25.62 14.44
CA ARG A 139 39.37 -26.36 14.10
C ARG A 139 39.91 -26.02 12.71
N SER A 140 39.05 -25.81 11.71
CA SER A 140 39.47 -25.41 10.36
C SER A 140 40.01 -23.98 10.34
N TRP A 141 39.41 -23.08 11.12
CA TRP A 141 39.91 -21.71 11.33
C TRP A 141 41.30 -21.68 11.99
N LEU A 142 41.51 -22.51 13.03
CA LEU A 142 42.81 -22.65 13.71
C LEU A 142 43.90 -23.28 12.83
N LYS A 143 43.53 -24.14 11.87
CA LYS A 143 44.47 -24.75 10.92
C LYS A 143 44.88 -23.81 9.78
N GLY A 144 44.33 -22.61 9.69
CA GLY A 144 44.65 -21.67 8.62
C GLY A 144 44.16 -22.12 7.23
N GLU A 145 43.24 -23.08 7.16
CA GLU A 145 42.53 -23.46 5.93
C GLU A 145 41.41 -22.45 5.66
N GLY A 146 41.80 -21.18 5.56
CA GLY A 146 40.93 -20.12 5.08
C GLY A 146 40.71 -20.27 3.58
N GLY A 147 39.55 -20.80 3.20
CA GLY A 147 39.00 -20.55 1.87
C GLY A 147 38.45 -21.78 1.16
N GLY A 148 37.13 -21.76 0.94
CA GLY A 148 36.56 -22.41 -0.24
C GLY A 148 35.78 -23.69 0.01
N LYS A 149 34.71 -23.65 0.81
CA LYS A 149 33.54 -24.46 0.48
C LYS A 149 32.39 -23.50 0.19
N LYS A 150 32.02 -23.43 -1.10
CA LYS A 150 30.80 -22.76 -1.56
C LYS A 150 29.66 -23.26 -0.68
N GLU A 151 28.95 -22.33 -0.04
CA GLU A 151 27.65 -22.62 0.54
C GLU A 151 26.73 -23.09 -0.61
N GLU A 152 26.59 -24.40 -0.78
CA GLU A 152 25.50 -24.96 -1.57
C GLU A 152 24.22 -24.67 -0.81
N ILE A 153 23.51 -23.65 -1.27
CA ILE A 153 22.17 -23.29 -0.80
C ILE A 153 21.26 -24.45 -1.19
N TYR A 154 20.95 -25.33 -0.23
CA TYR A 154 19.90 -26.33 -0.40
C TYR A 154 18.55 -25.62 -0.31
N LEU A 155 17.93 -25.38 -1.46
CA LEU A 155 16.51 -25.09 -1.55
C LEU A 155 15.74 -26.37 -1.20
N VAL A 156 15.36 -26.50 0.07
CA VAL A 156 14.32 -27.46 0.46
C VAL A 156 12.98 -26.88 -0.01
N LEU A 157 12.71 -27.06 -1.30
CA LEU A 157 11.35 -26.96 -1.84
C LEU A 157 10.57 -28.12 -1.23
N GLY A 158 9.51 -27.78 -0.49
CA GLY A 158 8.68 -28.76 0.20
C GLY A 158 8.21 -29.84 -0.76
N GLU A 159 8.69 -31.06 -0.55
CA GLU A 159 8.03 -32.28 -0.97
C GLU A 159 7.84 -33.16 0.26
N GLU A 160 6.67 -33.77 0.31
CA GLU A 160 6.04 -34.44 1.45
C GLU A 160 6.97 -35.46 2.10
N VAL A 161 7.13 -35.37 3.43
CA VAL A 161 7.72 -36.44 4.22
C VAL A 161 6.73 -37.60 4.19
N ASP A 162 7.03 -38.59 3.37
CA ASP A 162 6.33 -39.87 3.26
C ASP A 162 6.49 -40.60 4.62
N GLU A 163 5.50 -40.45 5.51
CA GLU A 163 5.42 -41.23 6.75
C GLU A 163 5.13 -42.69 6.39
N LYS A 164 6.19 -43.46 6.15
CA LYS A 164 6.10 -44.93 6.22
C LYS A 164 6.03 -45.36 7.68
N ARG A 165 4.84 -45.79 8.09
CA ARG A 165 4.64 -46.82 9.11
C ARG A 165 3.92 -48.01 8.52
#